data_AF-A0A6P2ZXA2-F1
#
_entry.id   AF-A0A6P2ZXA2-F1
#
_cell.length_a   1.000
_cell.length_b   1.000
_cell.length_c   1.000
_cell.angle_alpha   90.00
_cell.angle_beta   90.00
_cell.angle_gamma   90.00
#
_symmetry.space_group_name_H-M   'P 1'
#
loop_
_entity.id
_entity.type
_entity.pdbx_description
1 polymer ?
#
loop_
_entity_poly.entity_id
_entity_poly.type
_entity_poly.pdbx_seq_one_letter_code
_entity_poly.pdbx_strand_id
1 'polypeptide(L)'
;MSYPRTPFILSAIDPDFLCPCLEVRFETDDLDALRRLVDPDAPEDADLDDYYILSPTQVAAVCEAFAIAFDHGSRDAVITKYVDTGVRIPYLVHTGYELALMVQGRKPFGFIDFDSEWRPSVLRKARFDAYVAQGVLHSHEIIVDAPVRPGRPARRIGQILYTLKGEEWRITALEFFRQNLNLHGDGCENMERLEGALLGYERWQNDWWIDHLARSGSSLYGASSIVKVDRAQFDWLVHAGFRALPPVDAPTFTLHSSHWFDEDAMKAAMRNDQTIEAFVQFNVGLVHIMHAADFRTAGPYEIPAALIPTINQHLLRAVRVLIRRSDCVELASS
;
A
#
# COMPACT_ATOMS: atom_id res chain seq x y z
N MET A 1 17.41 26.05 -17.20
CA MET A 1 16.17 25.32 -16.85
C MET A 1 16.58 24.26 -15.85
N SER A 2 16.08 24.29 -14.62
CA SER A 2 16.33 23.20 -13.66
C SER A 2 15.46 22.03 -14.10
N TYR A 3 16.07 20.91 -14.46
CA TYR A 3 15.31 19.68 -14.66
C TYR A 3 14.70 19.25 -13.31
N PRO A 4 13.53 18.62 -13.30
CA PRO A 4 12.97 18.05 -12.07
C PRO A 4 13.94 17.02 -11.53
N ARG A 5 14.27 17.12 -10.25
CA ARG A 5 15.13 16.14 -9.58
C ARG A 5 14.30 14.95 -9.15
N THR A 6 14.78 13.76 -9.47
CA THR A 6 14.16 12.49 -9.08
C THR A 6 14.79 12.02 -7.78
N PRO A 7 14.00 11.76 -6.71
CA PRO A 7 14.52 11.28 -5.45
C PRO A 7 14.72 9.76 -5.47
N PHE A 8 15.78 9.30 -4.82
CA PHE A 8 16.15 7.89 -4.67
C PHE A 8 16.54 7.59 -3.22
N ILE A 9 16.37 6.34 -2.81
CA ILE A 9 16.95 5.81 -1.57
C ILE A 9 18.08 4.85 -1.94
N LEU A 10 19.22 5.02 -1.28
CA LEU A 10 20.33 4.06 -1.25
C LEU A 10 20.32 3.38 0.13
N SER A 11 20.10 2.07 0.15
CA SER A 11 19.96 1.26 1.37
C SER A 11 21.08 0.21 1.44
N ALA A 12 21.95 0.28 2.45
CA ALA A 12 22.92 -0.77 2.74
C ALA A 12 22.18 -1.95 3.38
N ILE A 13 22.46 -3.15 2.91
CA ILE A 13 21.69 -4.34 3.27
C ILE A 13 22.44 -5.16 4.32
N ASP A 14 21.72 -5.60 5.33
CA ASP A 14 22.23 -6.57 6.29
C ASP A 14 22.47 -7.93 5.59
N PRO A 15 23.68 -8.51 5.65
CA PRO A 15 24.01 -9.72 4.90
C PRO A 15 23.30 -10.98 5.44
N ASP A 16 22.87 -10.97 6.69
CA ASP A 16 22.22 -12.12 7.34
C ASP A 16 20.70 -12.08 7.15
N PHE A 17 20.10 -10.88 7.18
CA PHE A 17 18.65 -10.70 7.13
C PHE A 17 18.11 -10.13 5.82
N LEU A 18 18.97 -9.60 4.95
CA LEU A 18 18.61 -8.91 3.71
C LEU A 18 17.64 -7.73 3.88
N CYS A 19 17.62 -7.13 5.07
CA CYS A 19 16.86 -5.91 5.33
C CYS A 19 17.76 -4.67 5.25
N PRO A 20 17.21 -3.49 4.94
CA PRO A 20 17.95 -2.23 5.09
C PRO A 20 18.49 -2.08 6.52
N CYS A 21 19.75 -1.69 6.66
CA CYS A 21 20.34 -1.35 7.97
C CYS A 21 20.88 0.08 8.05
N LEU A 22 21.11 0.72 6.90
CA LEU A 22 21.46 2.13 6.78
C LEU A 22 20.86 2.65 5.47
N GLU A 23 20.25 3.84 5.51
CA GLU A 23 19.60 4.43 4.36
C GLU A 23 19.98 5.90 4.22
N VAL A 24 20.16 6.34 2.97
CA VAL A 24 20.31 7.75 2.62
C VAL A 24 19.42 8.07 1.44
N ARG A 25 18.71 9.20 1.55
CA ARG A 25 17.97 9.77 0.42
C ARG A 25 18.86 10.75 -0.32
N PHE A 26 18.86 10.67 -1.63
CA PHE A 26 19.50 11.65 -2.51
C PHE A 26 18.60 11.96 -3.70
N GLU A 27 18.90 13.04 -4.42
CA GLU A 27 18.12 13.47 -5.58
C GLU A 27 19.06 13.78 -6.75
N THR A 28 18.66 13.40 -7.97
CA THR A 28 19.46 13.63 -9.18
C THR A 28 18.57 14.02 -10.36
N ASP A 29 19.08 14.87 -11.24
CA ASP A 29 18.54 15.14 -12.57
C ASP A 29 19.31 14.41 -13.70
N ASP A 30 20.43 13.74 -13.37
CA ASP A 30 21.24 12.94 -14.29
C ASP A 30 20.94 11.44 -14.12
N LEU A 31 19.75 11.04 -14.59
CA LEU A 31 19.32 9.63 -14.60
C LEU A 31 20.21 8.75 -15.48
N ASP A 32 20.79 9.31 -16.54
CA ASP A 32 21.67 8.57 -17.44
C ASP A 32 23.00 8.20 -16.77
N ALA A 33 23.58 9.10 -15.97
CA ALA A 33 24.75 8.78 -15.16
C ALA A 33 24.42 7.72 -14.11
N LEU A 34 23.29 7.85 -13.41
CA LEU A 34 22.89 6.87 -12.40
C LEU A 34 22.70 5.50 -13.04
N ARG A 35 22.00 5.43 -14.17
CA ARG A 35 21.75 4.19 -14.91
C ARG A 35 23.05 3.48 -15.31
N ARG A 36 24.02 4.22 -15.86
CA ARG A 36 25.34 3.66 -16.22
C ARG A 36 26.10 3.06 -15.04
N LEU A 37 25.84 3.52 -13.81
CA LEU A 37 26.51 3.05 -12.61
C LEU A 37 25.78 1.85 -11.98
N VAL A 38 24.44 1.83 -12.02
CA VAL A 38 23.63 0.79 -11.37
C VAL A 38 23.44 -0.43 -12.26
N ASP A 39 23.20 -0.24 -13.55
CA ASP A 39 23.03 -1.32 -14.51
C ASP A 39 23.43 -0.85 -15.93
N PRO A 40 24.71 -1.06 -16.33
CA PRO A 40 25.21 -0.67 -17.66
C PRO A 40 24.50 -1.38 -18.82
N ASP A 41 23.87 -2.52 -18.54
CA ASP A 41 23.29 -3.45 -19.52
C ASP A 41 21.76 -3.51 -19.46
N ALA A 42 21.09 -2.59 -18.75
CA ALA A 42 19.62 -2.46 -18.72
C ALA A 42 19.11 -1.44 -19.76
N PRO A 43 18.77 -1.86 -21.00
CA PRO A 43 18.17 -0.98 -21.99
C PRO A 43 16.68 -0.70 -21.78
N GLU A 44 16.00 -1.39 -20.85
CA GLU A 44 14.53 -1.40 -20.77
C GLU A 44 13.92 -0.51 -19.66
N ASP A 45 14.69 -0.07 -18.64
CA ASP A 45 14.19 0.80 -17.57
C ASP A 45 14.90 2.17 -17.58
N ALA A 46 14.35 3.09 -18.35
CA ALA A 46 14.90 4.45 -18.48
C ALA A 46 14.66 5.31 -17.22
N ASP A 47 13.62 4.99 -16.44
CA ASP A 47 13.15 5.79 -15.32
C ASP A 47 13.64 5.29 -13.96
N LEU A 48 14.38 4.17 -13.96
CA LEU A 48 14.93 3.48 -12.80
C LEU A 48 13.85 3.14 -11.76
N ASP A 49 12.74 2.59 -12.24
CA ASP A 49 11.59 2.22 -11.42
C ASP A 49 11.76 0.85 -10.72
N ASP A 50 12.77 0.06 -11.11
CA ASP A 50 13.07 -1.26 -10.52
C ASP A 50 13.98 -1.19 -9.26
N TYR A 51 14.33 -2.36 -8.76
CA TYR A 51 15.18 -2.63 -7.61
C TYR A 51 16.60 -3.03 -8.06
N TYR A 52 17.59 -2.18 -7.80
CA TYR A 52 18.97 -2.40 -8.25
C TYR A 52 19.85 -2.84 -7.08
N ILE A 53 20.48 -4.01 -7.19
CA ILE A 53 21.49 -4.48 -6.24
C ILE A 53 22.87 -4.01 -6.69
N LEU A 54 23.56 -3.25 -5.85
CA LEU A 54 24.88 -2.70 -6.11
C LEU A 54 25.93 -3.45 -5.29
N SER A 55 27.00 -3.86 -5.97
CA SER A 55 28.23 -4.28 -5.31
C SER A 55 28.90 -3.11 -4.57
N PRO A 56 29.79 -3.35 -3.59
CA PRO A 56 30.45 -2.29 -2.84
C PRO A 56 31.19 -1.28 -3.73
N THR A 57 31.77 -1.73 -4.84
CA THR A 57 32.44 -0.87 -5.82
C THR A 57 31.45 0.04 -6.55
N GLN A 58 30.27 -0.47 -6.92
CA GLN A 58 29.23 0.36 -7.53
C GLN A 58 28.66 1.37 -6.53
N VAL A 59 28.48 0.98 -5.27
CA VAL A 59 28.05 1.91 -4.20
C VAL A 59 29.03 3.06 -4.07
N ALA A 60 30.34 2.78 -4.02
CA ALA A 60 31.36 3.82 -3.96
C ALA A 60 31.31 4.75 -5.18
N ALA A 61 31.13 4.21 -6.38
CA ALA A 61 31.03 4.99 -7.60
C ALA A 61 29.79 5.91 -7.63
N VAL A 62 28.64 5.42 -7.15
CA VAL A 62 27.42 6.24 -7.00
C VAL A 62 27.63 7.34 -5.96
N CYS A 63 28.22 7.00 -4.80
CA CYS A 63 28.46 7.99 -3.75
C CYS A 63 29.41 9.10 -4.21
N GLU A 64 30.45 8.76 -4.98
CA GLU A 64 31.37 9.73 -5.57
C GLU A 64 30.67 10.60 -6.63
N ALA A 65 29.96 9.98 -7.58
CA ALA A 65 29.31 10.69 -8.68
C ALA A 65 28.23 11.69 -8.22
N PHE A 66 27.51 11.36 -7.14
CA PHE A 66 26.40 12.17 -6.62
C PHE A 66 26.71 12.86 -5.28
N ALA A 67 27.98 12.87 -4.86
CA ALA A 67 28.46 13.49 -3.62
C ALA A 67 27.65 13.05 -2.37
N ILE A 68 27.35 11.76 -2.27
CA ILE A 68 26.55 11.19 -1.18
C ILE A 68 27.48 10.78 -0.03
N ALA A 69 27.24 11.32 1.15
CA ALA A 69 27.91 10.88 2.37
C ALA A 69 27.25 9.61 2.90
N PHE A 70 27.80 8.44 2.56
CA PHE A 70 27.22 7.13 2.91
C PHE A 70 28.30 6.10 3.23
N ASP A 71 28.51 5.81 4.52
CA ASP A 71 29.43 4.75 4.96
C ASP A 71 28.71 3.39 4.97
N HIS A 72 28.87 2.64 3.88
CA HIS A 72 28.25 1.34 3.72
C HIS A 72 29.07 0.18 4.32
N GLY A 73 30.28 0.42 4.83
CA GLY A 73 31.13 -0.60 5.45
C GLY A 73 31.38 -1.84 4.56
N SER A 74 31.51 -1.64 3.25
CA SER A 74 31.67 -2.69 2.23
C SER A 74 30.48 -3.64 2.05
N ARG A 75 29.27 -3.26 2.53
CA ARG A 75 28.05 -4.00 2.26
C ARG A 75 27.57 -3.79 0.84
N ASP A 76 26.88 -4.80 0.31
CA ASP A 76 25.99 -4.63 -0.83
C ASP A 76 24.91 -3.60 -0.45
N ALA A 77 24.50 -2.81 -1.42
CA ALA A 77 23.42 -1.86 -1.24
C ALA A 77 22.36 -2.02 -2.32
N VAL A 78 21.25 -1.36 -2.10
CA VAL A 78 20.11 -1.34 -3.00
C VAL A 78 19.79 0.10 -3.32
N ILE A 79 19.53 0.37 -4.59
CA ILE A 79 18.93 1.63 -5.01
C ILE A 79 17.50 1.37 -5.46
N THR A 80 16.58 2.20 -4.95
CA THR A 80 15.19 2.28 -5.40
C THR A 80 14.80 3.74 -5.57
N LYS A 81 13.91 3.99 -6.53
CA LYS A 81 13.28 5.29 -6.67
C LYS A 81 12.42 5.57 -5.43
N TYR A 82 12.56 6.77 -4.89
CA TYR A 82 11.74 7.20 -3.77
C TYR A 82 10.42 7.76 -4.29
N VAL A 83 9.32 7.13 -3.88
CA VAL A 83 7.97 7.66 -4.12
C VAL A 83 7.44 8.14 -2.78
N ASP A 84 7.30 9.46 -2.63
CA ASP A 84 6.61 10.02 -1.47
C ASP A 84 5.12 9.72 -1.61
N THR A 85 4.64 8.73 -0.87
CA THR A 85 3.22 8.38 -0.82
C THR A 85 2.42 9.36 0.03
N GLY A 86 3.08 10.31 0.72
CA GLY A 86 2.47 11.21 1.70
C GLY A 86 1.96 10.50 2.94
N VAL A 87 2.15 9.17 3.04
CA VAL A 87 1.64 8.35 4.14
C VAL A 87 2.79 7.77 4.94
N ARG A 88 2.84 8.17 6.22
CA ARG A 88 3.72 7.57 7.20
C ARG A 88 3.06 6.34 7.83
N ILE A 89 3.51 5.16 7.42
CA ILE A 89 3.09 3.90 8.04
C ILE A 89 3.72 3.80 9.44
N PRO A 90 2.93 3.63 10.51
CA PRO A 90 3.45 3.67 11.89
C PRO A 90 4.11 2.37 12.35
N TYR A 91 4.24 1.37 11.48
CA TYR A 91 4.86 0.08 11.77
C TYR A 91 5.43 -0.56 10.50
N LEU A 92 6.20 -1.64 10.67
CA LEU A 92 6.86 -2.36 9.58
C LEU A 92 5.87 -3.30 8.87
N VAL A 93 5.24 -2.80 7.79
CA VAL A 93 4.37 -3.59 6.89
C VAL A 93 5.06 -3.76 5.53
N HIS A 94 5.28 -4.99 5.07
CA HIS A 94 5.90 -5.29 3.77
C HIS A 94 7.20 -4.50 3.49
N THR A 95 8.06 -4.35 4.50
CA THR A 95 9.21 -3.44 4.48
C THR A 95 10.53 -4.12 4.09
N GLY A 96 10.53 -5.43 3.82
CA GLY A 96 11.75 -6.21 3.63
C GLY A 96 12.42 -6.64 4.94
N TYR A 97 11.79 -6.39 6.09
CA TYR A 97 12.25 -6.82 7.42
C TYR A 97 11.66 -8.17 7.85
N GLU A 98 10.89 -8.84 6.98
CA GLU A 98 10.17 -10.07 7.30
C GLU A 98 11.08 -11.13 7.92
N LEU A 99 12.23 -11.40 7.31
CA LEU A 99 13.16 -12.43 7.81
C LEU A 99 13.69 -12.07 9.20
N ALA A 100 14.15 -10.84 9.39
CA ALA A 100 14.64 -10.37 10.69
C ALA A 100 13.57 -10.49 11.78
N LEU A 101 12.35 -10.05 11.49
CA LEU A 101 11.23 -10.10 12.43
C LEU A 101 10.84 -11.54 12.77
N MET A 102 10.88 -12.44 11.79
CA MET A 102 10.58 -13.85 12.01
C MET A 102 11.66 -14.55 12.83
N VAL A 103 12.95 -14.38 12.49
CA VAL A 103 14.06 -15.00 13.25
C VAL A 103 14.11 -14.49 14.69
N GLN A 104 13.70 -13.23 14.93
CA GLN A 104 13.56 -12.67 16.29
C GLN A 104 12.29 -13.13 17.03
N GLY A 105 11.44 -13.96 16.42
CA GLY A 105 10.18 -14.43 17.01
C GLY A 105 9.08 -13.37 17.12
N ARG A 106 9.26 -12.19 16.50
CA ARG A 106 8.33 -11.06 16.56
C ARG A 106 7.24 -11.13 15.50
N LYS A 107 7.47 -11.89 14.44
CA LYS A 107 6.51 -12.16 13.37
C LYS A 107 6.39 -13.67 13.19
N PRO A 108 5.22 -14.29 13.44
CA PRO A 108 5.09 -15.75 13.38
C PRO A 108 4.95 -16.29 11.95
N PHE A 109 4.59 -15.43 10.99
CA PHE A 109 4.24 -15.81 9.64
C PHE A 109 4.56 -14.69 8.64
N GLY A 110 5.05 -15.06 7.47
CA GLY A 110 5.34 -14.15 6.37
C GLY A 110 5.36 -14.88 5.04
N PHE A 111 5.39 -14.12 3.96
CA PHE A 111 5.57 -14.68 2.63
C PHE A 111 6.44 -13.77 1.77
N ILE A 112 7.01 -14.34 0.72
CA ILE A 112 7.71 -13.61 -0.32
C ILE A 112 7.09 -13.99 -1.67
N ASP A 113 6.95 -13.01 -2.54
CA ASP A 113 6.71 -13.30 -3.95
C ASP A 113 8.01 -13.78 -4.59
N PHE A 114 7.89 -14.86 -5.35
CA PHE A 114 9.00 -15.55 -5.96
C PHE A 114 8.91 -15.48 -7.48
N ASP A 115 10.05 -15.15 -8.07
CA ASP A 115 10.33 -15.21 -9.48
C ASP A 115 11.76 -15.73 -9.66
N SER A 116 11.91 -16.83 -10.40
CA SER A 116 13.19 -17.48 -10.64
C SER A 116 14.13 -16.71 -11.56
N GLU A 117 13.61 -15.79 -12.38
CA GLU A 117 14.44 -14.92 -13.22
C GLU A 117 14.87 -13.64 -12.49
N TRP A 118 14.19 -13.29 -11.38
CA TRP A 118 14.49 -12.08 -10.62
C TRP A 118 15.45 -12.38 -9.46
N ARG A 119 16.72 -11.96 -9.63
CA ARG A 119 17.81 -12.21 -8.69
C ARG A 119 17.48 -11.81 -7.22
N PRO A 120 16.86 -10.65 -6.92
CA PRO A 120 16.48 -10.31 -5.55
C PRO A 120 15.57 -11.34 -4.90
N SER A 121 14.58 -11.88 -5.64
CA SER A 121 13.68 -12.93 -5.15
C SER A 121 14.44 -14.22 -4.83
N VAL A 122 15.35 -14.64 -5.71
CA VAL A 122 16.15 -15.87 -5.52
C VAL A 122 17.06 -15.75 -4.31
N LEU A 123 17.74 -14.61 -4.14
CA LEU A 123 18.58 -14.34 -2.97
C LEU A 123 17.77 -14.33 -1.67
N ARG A 124 16.59 -13.71 -1.69
CA ARG A 124 15.68 -13.67 -0.54
C ARG A 124 15.24 -15.07 -0.15
N LYS A 125 14.78 -15.90 -1.10
CA LYS A 125 14.42 -17.30 -0.85
C LYS A 125 15.57 -18.07 -0.20
N ALA A 126 16.78 -17.97 -0.78
CA ALA A 126 17.94 -18.71 -0.28
C ALA A 126 18.27 -18.39 1.19
N ARG A 127 18.07 -17.14 1.63
CA ARG A 127 18.27 -16.75 3.03
C ARG A 127 17.22 -17.32 3.97
N PHE A 128 15.94 -17.27 3.59
CA PHE A 128 14.90 -17.94 4.37
C PHE A 128 15.14 -19.46 4.44
N ASP A 129 15.49 -20.10 3.33
CA ASP A 129 15.75 -21.54 3.26
C ASP A 129 16.90 -21.97 4.19
N ALA A 130 17.91 -21.10 4.40
CA ALA A 130 18.98 -21.37 5.36
C ALA A 130 18.45 -21.50 6.80
N TYR A 131 17.45 -20.71 7.19
CA TYR A 131 16.80 -20.81 8.49
C TYR A 131 15.78 -21.97 8.56
N VAL A 132 15.20 -22.37 7.42
CA VAL A 132 14.41 -23.61 7.33
C VAL A 132 15.29 -24.83 7.55
N ALA A 133 16.47 -24.88 6.92
CA ALA A 133 17.43 -25.97 7.08
C ALA A 133 17.95 -26.11 8.52
N GLN A 134 18.01 -25.00 9.27
CA GLN A 134 18.34 -24.97 10.70
C GLN A 134 17.18 -25.39 11.61
N GLY A 135 15.98 -25.59 11.07
CA GLY A 135 14.78 -25.94 11.85
C GLY A 135 14.15 -24.76 12.60
N VAL A 136 14.56 -23.52 12.31
CA VAL A 136 13.99 -22.30 12.90
C VAL A 136 12.65 -21.95 12.24
N LEU A 137 12.59 -22.10 10.91
CA LEU A 137 11.41 -21.81 10.10
C LEU A 137 10.86 -23.08 9.43
N HIS A 138 9.61 -23.01 9.02
CA HIS A 138 8.99 -23.95 8.09
C HIS A 138 8.54 -23.21 6.82
N SER A 139 8.72 -23.83 5.66
CA SER A 139 8.30 -23.28 4.37
C SER A 139 7.23 -24.11 3.69
N HIS A 140 6.37 -23.42 2.94
CA HIS A 140 5.43 -24.02 1.99
C HIS A 140 5.48 -23.23 0.68
N GLU A 141 5.75 -23.92 -0.43
CA GLU A 141 5.96 -23.29 -1.74
C GLU A 141 4.72 -23.44 -2.62
N ILE A 142 4.15 -22.31 -3.05
CA ILE A 142 3.07 -22.24 -4.03
C ILE A 142 3.66 -21.63 -5.31
N ILE A 143 4.41 -22.44 -6.04
CA ILE A 143 5.15 -22.02 -7.24
C ILE A 143 4.60 -22.78 -8.46
N VAL A 144 4.39 -22.06 -9.55
CA VAL A 144 3.95 -22.58 -10.83
C VAL A 144 4.96 -22.25 -11.93
N ASP A 145 5.00 -23.08 -12.97
CA ASP A 145 5.72 -22.75 -14.19
C ASP A 145 4.98 -21.63 -14.92
N ALA A 146 5.68 -20.52 -15.19
CA ALA A 146 5.15 -19.43 -16.00
C ALA A 146 4.98 -19.89 -17.46
N PRO A 147 4.03 -19.32 -18.22
CA PRO A 147 3.86 -19.63 -19.63
C PRO A 147 5.16 -19.48 -20.43
N VAL A 148 5.50 -20.51 -21.19
CA VAL A 148 6.75 -20.55 -21.99
C VAL A 148 6.75 -19.40 -23.00
N ARG A 149 7.81 -18.59 -22.96
CA ARG A 149 8.08 -17.55 -23.98
C ARG A 149 9.22 -18.03 -24.89
N PRO A 150 9.08 -17.97 -26.24
CA PRO A 150 10.14 -18.37 -27.14
C PRO A 150 11.45 -17.62 -26.85
N GLY A 151 12.56 -18.36 -26.72
CA GLY A 151 13.88 -17.78 -26.48
C GLY A 151 14.18 -17.36 -25.02
N ARG A 152 13.27 -17.60 -24.08
CA ARG A 152 13.53 -17.41 -22.64
C ARG A 152 13.54 -18.75 -21.89
N PRO A 153 14.36 -18.90 -20.83
CA PRO A 153 14.36 -20.09 -20.02
C PRO A 153 13.00 -20.30 -19.31
N ALA A 154 12.78 -21.51 -18.81
CA ALA A 154 11.59 -21.81 -18.02
C ALA A 154 11.62 -20.97 -16.75
N ARG A 155 10.64 -20.06 -16.62
CA ARG A 155 10.49 -19.16 -15.47
C ARG A 155 9.48 -19.76 -14.51
N ARG A 156 9.80 -19.76 -13.22
CA ARG A 156 8.91 -20.19 -12.13
C ARG A 156 8.51 -18.98 -11.33
N ILE A 157 7.21 -18.81 -11.13
CA ILE A 157 6.64 -17.69 -10.38
C ILE A 157 5.67 -18.20 -9.32
N GLY A 158 5.50 -17.46 -8.24
CA GLY A 158 4.51 -17.80 -7.23
C GLY A 158 4.81 -17.13 -5.91
N GLN A 159 4.38 -17.77 -4.83
CA GLN A 159 4.55 -17.27 -3.48
C GLN A 159 5.14 -18.36 -2.59
N ILE A 160 6.05 -17.98 -1.70
CA ILE A 160 6.61 -18.88 -0.70
C ILE A 160 6.20 -18.39 0.67
N LEU A 161 5.52 -19.26 1.39
CA LEU A 161 5.00 -19.02 2.73
C LEU A 161 6.00 -19.53 3.76
N TYR A 162 6.27 -18.74 4.79
CA TYR A 162 7.17 -19.09 5.87
C TYR A 162 6.50 -18.89 7.22
N THR A 163 6.62 -19.87 8.11
CA THR A 163 6.18 -19.80 9.52
C THR A 163 7.35 -20.03 10.45
N LEU A 164 7.24 -19.56 11.69
CA LEU A 164 8.06 -20.11 12.77
C LEU A 164 7.77 -21.60 12.95
N LYS A 165 8.78 -22.38 13.35
CA LYS A 165 8.56 -23.79 13.67
C LYS A 165 7.52 -23.93 14.80
N GLY A 166 6.48 -24.73 14.59
CA GLY A 166 5.34 -24.86 15.51
C GLY A 166 4.13 -23.98 15.14
N GLU A 167 4.28 -23.01 14.24
CA GLU A 167 3.22 -22.12 13.76
C GLU A 167 2.68 -22.53 12.37
N GLU A 168 2.97 -23.75 11.91
CA GLU A 168 2.60 -24.23 10.56
C GLU A 168 1.08 -24.17 10.29
N TRP A 169 0.26 -24.24 11.35
CA TRP A 169 -1.20 -24.11 11.28
C TRP A 169 -1.66 -22.82 10.59
N ARG A 170 -0.84 -21.75 10.61
CA ARG A 170 -1.16 -20.47 9.96
C ARG A 170 -1.21 -20.59 8.43
N ILE A 171 -0.37 -21.44 7.85
CA ILE A 171 -0.39 -21.72 6.40
C ILE A 171 -1.70 -22.40 6.06
N THR A 172 -2.04 -23.48 6.77
CA THR A 172 -3.30 -24.19 6.57
C THR A 172 -4.51 -23.28 6.73
N ALA A 173 -4.50 -22.38 7.72
CA ALA A 173 -5.55 -21.40 7.91
C ALA A 173 -5.65 -20.43 6.71
N LEU A 174 -4.52 -19.85 6.27
CA LEU A 174 -4.49 -18.94 5.13
C LEU A 174 -5.02 -19.60 3.85
N GLU A 175 -4.55 -20.82 3.55
CA GLU A 175 -4.98 -21.57 2.37
C GLU A 175 -6.48 -21.89 2.43
N PHE A 176 -6.97 -22.34 3.60
CA PHE A 176 -8.38 -22.60 3.79
C PHE A 176 -9.21 -21.35 3.49
N PHE A 177 -8.82 -20.19 4.01
CA PHE A 177 -9.56 -18.95 3.78
C PHE A 177 -9.47 -18.49 2.32
N ARG A 178 -8.30 -18.56 1.69
CA ARG A 178 -8.14 -18.20 0.26
C ARG A 178 -8.98 -19.11 -0.65
N GLN A 179 -9.04 -20.41 -0.36
CA GLN A 179 -9.76 -21.38 -1.18
C GLN A 179 -11.28 -21.38 -0.95
N ASN A 180 -11.78 -20.96 0.22
CA ASN A 180 -13.19 -21.11 0.57
C ASN A 180 -13.94 -19.79 0.75
N LEU A 181 -13.26 -18.72 1.13
CA LEU A 181 -13.88 -17.41 1.42
C LEU A 181 -13.47 -16.32 0.43
N ASN A 182 -12.36 -16.48 -0.29
CA ASN A 182 -11.83 -15.50 -1.24
C ASN A 182 -11.84 -15.98 -2.70
N LEU A 183 -12.89 -16.71 -3.11
CA LEU A 183 -12.95 -17.36 -4.42
C LEU A 183 -12.85 -16.40 -5.61
N HIS A 184 -13.16 -15.11 -5.42
CA HIS A 184 -13.17 -14.10 -6.46
C HIS A 184 -12.12 -12.99 -6.26
N GLY A 185 -11.33 -13.04 -5.18
CA GLY A 185 -10.36 -11.98 -4.86
C GLY A 185 -11.01 -10.69 -4.35
N ASP A 186 -12.30 -10.73 -3.99
CA ASP A 186 -13.14 -9.56 -3.70
C ASP A 186 -12.88 -8.91 -2.34
N GLY A 187 -11.68 -9.08 -1.76
CA GLY A 187 -11.08 -8.18 -0.76
C GLY A 187 -12.06 -7.53 0.23
N CYS A 188 -12.61 -8.25 1.22
CA CYS A 188 -13.39 -7.59 2.28
C CYS A 188 -12.51 -7.24 3.49
N GLU A 189 -12.86 -6.20 4.24
CA GLU A 189 -12.07 -5.78 5.41
C GLU A 189 -11.82 -6.92 6.41
N ASN A 190 -12.78 -7.83 6.60
CA ASN A 190 -12.61 -8.95 7.51
C ASN A 190 -11.53 -9.93 7.04
N MET A 191 -11.35 -10.05 5.73
CA MET A 191 -10.28 -10.86 5.17
C MET A 191 -8.93 -10.19 5.37
N GLU A 192 -8.81 -8.89 5.12
CA GLU A 192 -7.59 -8.12 5.43
C GLU A 192 -7.22 -8.23 6.92
N ARG A 193 -8.20 -8.12 7.82
CA ARG A 193 -7.97 -8.33 9.27
C ARG A 193 -7.51 -9.75 9.58
N LEU A 194 -8.07 -10.75 8.91
CA LEU A 194 -7.76 -12.15 9.14
C LEU A 194 -6.36 -12.51 8.63
N GLU A 195 -6.02 -12.10 7.41
CA GLU A 195 -4.68 -12.27 6.86
C GLU A 195 -3.65 -11.53 7.70
N GLY A 196 -3.95 -10.28 8.10
CA GLY A 196 -3.10 -9.52 8.99
C GLY A 196 -2.90 -10.18 10.36
N ALA A 197 -3.95 -10.74 10.96
CA ALA A 197 -3.85 -11.51 12.20
C ALA A 197 -3.03 -12.80 12.05
N LEU A 198 -3.15 -13.50 10.92
CA LEU A 198 -2.31 -14.66 10.61
C LEU A 198 -0.84 -14.26 10.48
N LEU A 199 -0.55 -13.12 9.86
CA LEU A 199 0.80 -12.55 9.77
C LEU A 199 1.35 -12.06 11.12
N GLY A 200 0.50 -11.97 12.16
CA GLY A 200 0.87 -11.54 13.51
C GLY A 200 0.75 -10.04 13.76
N TYR A 201 0.03 -9.31 12.92
CA TYR A 201 -0.28 -7.90 13.17
C TYR A 201 -1.38 -7.75 14.23
N GLU A 202 -1.21 -6.76 15.09
CA GLU A 202 -2.18 -6.37 16.10
C GLU A 202 -3.43 -5.75 15.47
N ARG A 203 -4.53 -5.73 16.23
CA ARG A 203 -5.82 -5.20 15.75
C ARG A 203 -5.70 -3.77 15.22
N TRP A 204 -5.02 -2.89 15.95
CA TRP A 204 -4.86 -1.49 15.55
C TRP A 204 -4.02 -1.34 14.28
N GLN A 205 -3.04 -2.24 14.05
CA GLN A 205 -2.24 -2.25 12.82
C GLN A 205 -3.11 -2.62 11.63
N ASN A 206 -3.94 -3.66 11.77
CA ASN A 206 -4.89 -4.07 10.74
C ASN A 206 -5.93 -2.97 10.45
N ASP A 207 -6.49 -2.34 11.48
CA ASP A 207 -7.45 -1.25 11.31
C ASP A 207 -6.80 -0.04 10.64
N TRP A 208 -5.54 0.29 10.98
CA TRP A 208 -4.77 1.33 10.31
C TRP A 208 -4.55 1.01 8.83
N TRP A 209 -4.15 -0.23 8.50
CA TRP A 209 -3.91 -0.68 7.13
C TRP A 209 -5.17 -0.59 6.27
N ILE A 210 -6.29 -1.09 6.79
CA ILE A 210 -7.60 -1.06 6.12
C ILE A 210 -8.05 0.38 5.87
N ASP A 211 -7.85 1.25 6.84
CA ASP A 211 -8.15 2.66 6.70
C ASP A 211 -7.25 3.35 5.67
N HIS A 212 -5.97 3.01 5.65
CA HIS A 212 -5.02 3.50 4.65
C HIS A 212 -5.45 3.07 3.24
N LEU A 213 -5.72 1.77 3.04
CA LEU A 213 -6.12 1.21 1.74
C LEU A 213 -7.45 1.80 1.22
N ALA A 214 -8.40 2.07 2.12
CA ALA A 214 -9.68 2.67 1.74
C ALA A 214 -9.57 4.17 1.41
N ARG A 215 -8.62 4.89 2.00
CA ARG A 215 -8.34 6.30 1.65
C ARG A 215 -7.56 6.42 0.35
N SER A 216 -6.64 5.48 0.09
CA SER A 216 -5.81 5.45 -1.11
C SER A 216 -6.53 4.95 -2.35
N GLY A 217 -7.84 4.69 -2.29
CA GLY A 217 -8.63 4.25 -3.46
C GLY A 217 -8.05 3.02 -4.14
N SER A 218 -7.30 2.20 -3.40
CA SER A 218 -6.73 0.96 -3.94
C SER A 218 -7.85 0.06 -4.43
N SER A 219 -7.60 -0.70 -5.49
CA SER A 219 -8.62 -1.49 -6.22
C SER A 219 -9.46 -2.42 -5.32
N LEU A 220 -8.91 -2.83 -4.17
CA LEU A 220 -9.60 -3.64 -3.15
C LEU A 220 -10.82 -2.92 -2.52
N TYR A 221 -10.81 -1.59 -2.44
CA TYR A 221 -11.88 -0.80 -1.80
C TYR A 221 -12.63 0.11 -2.78
N GLY A 222 -12.49 -0.14 -4.08
CA GLY A 222 -13.15 0.64 -5.13
C GLY A 222 -12.83 2.15 -5.05
N ALA A 223 -13.70 2.95 -5.68
CA ALA A 223 -13.56 4.39 -5.68
C ALA A 223 -13.94 4.96 -4.31
N SER A 224 -13.02 5.75 -3.73
CA SER A 224 -13.18 6.36 -2.42
C SER A 224 -13.63 7.82 -2.58
N SER A 225 -14.82 8.10 -2.06
CA SER A 225 -15.54 9.36 -2.31
C SER A 225 -15.98 10.00 -1.00
N ILE A 226 -15.99 11.34 -0.98
CA ILE A 226 -16.35 12.17 0.17
C ILE A 226 -17.54 13.04 -0.20
N VAL A 227 -18.54 13.11 0.68
CA VAL A 227 -19.70 14.00 0.55
C VAL A 227 -19.87 14.80 1.83
N LYS A 228 -20.38 16.02 1.70
CA LYS A 228 -20.84 16.81 2.84
C LYS A 228 -22.24 16.37 3.22
N VAL A 229 -22.54 16.36 4.51
CA VAL A 229 -23.88 16.11 5.04
C VAL A 229 -24.28 17.20 6.02
N ASP A 230 -25.55 17.59 5.99
CA ASP A 230 -26.15 18.47 7.00
C ASP A 230 -26.55 17.70 8.27
N ARG A 231 -27.12 18.40 9.25
CA ARG A 231 -27.55 17.79 10.52
C ARG A 231 -28.58 16.68 10.32
N ALA A 232 -29.60 16.89 9.49
CA ALA A 232 -30.68 15.93 9.29
C ALA A 232 -30.17 14.68 8.57
N GLN A 233 -29.30 14.87 7.58
CA GLN A 233 -28.61 13.82 6.84
C GLN A 233 -27.67 13.02 7.76
N PHE A 234 -26.96 13.70 8.66
CA PHE A 234 -26.10 13.04 9.65
C PHE A 234 -26.92 12.22 10.66
N ASP A 235 -28.02 12.76 11.17
CA ASP A 235 -28.90 12.04 12.09
C ASP A 235 -29.52 10.80 11.40
N TRP A 236 -29.85 10.91 10.11
CA TRP A 236 -30.28 9.78 9.29
C TRP A 236 -29.18 8.73 9.14
N LEU A 237 -27.93 9.13 8.88
CA LEU A 237 -26.78 8.23 8.81
C LEU A 237 -26.60 7.43 10.09
N VAL A 238 -26.70 8.09 11.24
CA VAL A 238 -26.66 7.46 12.56
C VAL A 238 -27.80 6.45 12.71
N HIS A 239 -29.02 6.83 12.33
CA HIS A 239 -30.18 5.93 12.39
C HIS A 239 -30.03 4.71 11.48
N ALA A 240 -29.46 4.88 10.29
CA ALA A 240 -29.15 3.80 9.35
C ALA A 240 -27.91 2.97 9.75
N GLY A 241 -27.28 3.27 10.88
CA GLY A 241 -26.07 2.60 11.35
C GLY A 241 -24.90 2.74 10.37
N PHE A 242 -24.86 3.86 9.62
CA PHE A 242 -23.87 4.16 8.60
C PHE A 242 -23.77 3.15 7.45
N ARG A 243 -24.86 2.42 7.16
CA ARG A 243 -24.88 1.39 6.09
C ARG A 243 -25.37 1.91 4.73
N ALA A 244 -25.65 3.20 4.64
CA ALA A 244 -26.19 3.85 3.45
C ALA A 244 -25.89 5.34 3.51
N LEU A 245 -25.81 6.00 2.35
CA LEU A 245 -25.87 7.44 2.24
C LEU A 245 -27.31 7.94 2.44
N PRO A 246 -27.50 9.13 3.03
CA PRO A 246 -28.81 9.70 3.28
C PRO A 246 -29.46 10.16 1.97
N PRO A 247 -30.81 10.19 1.92
CA PRO A 247 -31.50 10.82 0.81
C PRO A 247 -31.15 12.32 0.72
N VAL A 248 -31.19 12.85 -0.50
CA VAL A 248 -30.93 14.25 -0.81
C VAL A 248 -32.14 14.81 -1.53
N ASP A 249 -32.69 15.93 -1.04
CA ASP A 249 -33.87 16.56 -1.65
C ASP A 249 -33.55 17.32 -2.95
N ALA A 250 -32.29 17.69 -3.14
CA ALA A 250 -31.78 18.30 -4.37
C ALA A 250 -31.62 17.28 -5.50
N PRO A 251 -31.73 17.70 -6.78
CA PRO A 251 -31.57 16.80 -7.93
C PRO A 251 -30.14 16.24 -8.06
N THR A 252 -29.15 16.92 -7.51
CA THR A 252 -27.75 16.51 -7.48
C THR A 252 -27.15 16.69 -6.08
N PHE A 253 -26.03 16.01 -5.84
CA PHE A 253 -25.18 16.23 -4.68
C PHE A 253 -23.71 16.32 -5.11
N THR A 254 -22.92 17.06 -4.33
CA THR A 254 -21.50 17.25 -4.58
C THR A 254 -20.70 16.08 -4.02
N LEU A 255 -19.92 15.44 -4.88
CA LEU A 255 -18.99 14.36 -4.55
C LEU A 255 -17.56 14.84 -4.76
N HIS A 256 -16.70 14.56 -3.79
CA HIS A 256 -15.26 14.80 -3.86
C HIS A 256 -14.52 13.47 -3.88
N SER A 257 -13.42 13.38 -4.64
CA SER A 257 -12.53 12.22 -4.56
C SER A 257 -11.67 12.33 -3.30
N SER A 258 -11.53 11.22 -2.55
CA SER A 258 -10.73 11.21 -1.31
C SER A 258 -9.26 11.53 -1.53
N HIS A 259 -8.76 11.30 -2.76
CA HIS A 259 -7.38 11.60 -3.14
C HIS A 259 -7.08 13.09 -3.23
N TRP A 260 -8.10 13.91 -3.51
CA TRP A 260 -7.95 15.32 -3.86
C TRP A 260 -8.55 16.26 -2.83
N PHE A 261 -9.24 15.73 -1.82
CA PHE A 261 -9.98 16.52 -0.85
C PHE A 261 -9.54 16.17 0.57
N ASP A 262 -8.51 16.89 1.01
CA ASP A 262 -7.85 16.68 2.29
C ASP A 262 -8.59 17.30 3.50
N GLU A 263 -8.04 17.05 4.68
CA GLU A 263 -8.62 17.50 5.94
C GLU A 263 -8.65 19.03 6.09
N ASP A 264 -7.66 19.74 5.56
CA ASP A 264 -7.60 21.20 5.63
C ASP A 264 -8.65 21.84 4.73
N ALA A 265 -8.86 21.29 3.54
CA ALA A 265 -9.93 21.68 2.62
C ALA A 265 -11.31 21.41 3.24
N MET A 266 -11.51 20.25 3.88
CA MET A 266 -12.73 19.95 4.64
C MET A 266 -12.97 20.96 5.76
N LYS A 267 -11.97 21.20 6.62
CA LYS A 267 -12.06 22.20 7.71
C LYS A 267 -12.36 23.60 7.20
N ALA A 268 -11.73 24.02 6.10
CA ALA A 268 -11.99 25.31 5.46
C ALA A 268 -13.44 25.40 4.97
N ALA A 269 -13.96 24.36 4.32
CA ALA A 269 -15.34 24.31 3.88
C ALA A 269 -16.33 24.38 5.06
N MET A 270 -16.09 23.67 6.17
CA MET A 270 -16.95 23.72 7.36
C MET A 270 -16.99 25.10 8.04
N ARG A 271 -15.87 25.85 8.00
CA ARG A 271 -15.81 27.23 8.49
C ARG A 271 -16.66 28.17 7.64
N ASN A 272 -16.63 27.98 6.32
CA ASN A 272 -17.31 28.85 5.35
C ASN A 272 -18.81 28.54 5.20
N ASP A 273 -19.22 27.29 5.41
CA ASP A 273 -20.60 26.84 5.27
C ASP A 273 -21.09 26.24 6.60
N GLN A 274 -21.96 26.98 7.30
CA GLN A 274 -22.52 26.57 8.59
C GLN A 274 -23.51 25.42 8.49
N THR A 275 -23.99 25.08 7.29
CA THR A 275 -24.96 23.99 7.09
C THR A 275 -24.31 22.61 7.15
N ILE A 276 -22.99 22.52 6.94
CA ILE A 276 -22.25 21.26 6.95
C ILE A 276 -22.14 20.72 8.37
N GLU A 277 -22.78 19.60 8.69
CA GLU A 277 -22.57 18.93 9.97
C GLU A 277 -21.32 18.07 9.97
N ALA A 278 -21.07 17.35 8.87
CA ALA A 278 -19.92 16.47 8.75
C ALA A 278 -19.51 16.28 7.29
N PHE A 279 -18.28 15.83 7.09
CA PHE A 279 -17.86 15.16 5.86
C PHE A 279 -17.80 13.66 6.11
N VAL A 280 -18.39 12.91 5.19
CA VAL A 280 -18.42 11.45 5.26
C VAL A 280 -17.82 10.82 4.02
N GLN A 281 -17.14 9.71 4.21
CA GLN A 281 -16.51 8.90 3.18
C GLN A 281 -17.33 7.65 2.91
N PHE A 282 -17.43 7.27 1.64
CA PHE A 282 -17.95 5.98 1.23
C PHE A 282 -17.09 5.38 0.11
N ASN A 283 -17.21 4.07 -0.06
CA ASN A 283 -16.47 3.30 -1.04
C ASN A 283 -17.44 2.46 -1.86
N VAL A 284 -17.31 2.52 -3.18
CA VAL A 284 -18.17 1.81 -4.14
C VAL A 284 -17.35 1.35 -5.34
N GLY A 285 -17.71 0.24 -5.96
CA GLY A 285 -17.07 -0.20 -7.21
C GLY A 285 -17.14 0.88 -8.28
N LEU A 286 -16.00 1.22 -8.90
CA LEU A 286 -15.88 2.35 -9.84
C LEU A 286 -16.89 2.26 -11.00
N VAL A 287 -17.19 1.05 -11.48
CA VAL A 287 -18.17 0.78 -12.54
C VAL A 287 -19.56 1.39 -12.26
N HIS A 288 -19.93 1.52 -10.98
CA HIS A 288 -21.24 2.03 -10.58
C HIS A 288 -21.33 3.56 -10.58
N ILE A 289 -20.21 4.28 -10.65
CA ILE A 289 -20.18 5.74 -10.57
C ILE A 289 -19.39 6.43 -11.69
N MET A 290 -18.55 5.70 -12.42
CA MET A 290 -17.67 6.29 -13.45
C MET A 290 -18.40 6.89 -14.66
N HIS A 291 -19.66 6.52 -14.87
CA HIS A 291 -20.48 7.14 -15.92
C HIS A 291 -21.02 8.51 -15.51
N ALA A 292 -20.96 8.86 -14.22
CA ALA A 292 -21.45 10.11 -13.67
C ALA A 292 -20.33 11.14 -13.38
N ALA A 293 -19.06 10.72 -13.31
CA ALA A 293 -17.92 11.58 -13.05
C ALA A 293 -16.61 11.08 -13.65
N ASP A 294 -15.73 12.02 -14.04
CA ASP A 294 -14.37 11.73 -14.47
C ASP A 294 -13.38 11.81 -13.30
N PHE A 295 -13.18 10.66 -12.64
CA PHE A 295 -12.27 10.48 -11.49
C PHE A 295 -10.78 10.69 -11.81
N ARG A 296 -10.41 10.99 -13.06
CA ARG A 296 -9.05 11.41 -13.44
C ARG A 296 -8.80 12.88 -13.13
N THR A 297 -9.84 13.65 -12.87
CA THR A 297 -9.75 15.06 -12.44
C THR A 297 -9.87 15.15 -10.92
N ALA A 298 -9.67 16.33 -10.33
CA ALA A 298 -9.79 16.51 -8.88
C ALA A 298 -11.24 16.62 -8.38
N GLY A 299 -12.21 16.83 -9.28
CA GLY A 299 -13.56 17.26 -8.92
C GLY A 299 -13.59 18.74 -8.46
N PRO A 300 -14.63 19.17 -7.72
CA PRO A 300 -15.79 18.40 -7.28
C PRO A 300 -16.68 17.94 -8.45
N TYR A 301 -17.49 16.91 -8.19
CA TYR A 301 -18.44 16.36 -9.17
C TYR A 301 -19.87 16.55 -8.69
N GLU A 302 -20.73 17.03 -9.57
CA GLU A 302 -22.17 17.06 -9.33
C GLU A 302 -22.78 15.76 -9.85
N ILE A 303 -23.26 14.92 -8.92
CA ILE A 303 -23.78 13.59 -9.21
C ILE A 303 -25.30 13.59 -9.05
N PRO A 304 -26.08 12.97 -9.95
CA PRO A 304 -27.52 12.82 -9.77
C PRO A 304 -27.87 12.13 -8.45
N ALA A 305 -28.76 12.72 -7.64
CA ALA A 305 -29.24 12.12 -6.39
C ALA A 305 -29.96 10.79 -6.63
N ALA A 306 -30.50 10.57 -7.83
CA ALA A 306 -31.08 9.30 -8.26
C ALA A 306 -30.09 8.12 -8.26
N LEU A 307 -28.77 8.36 -8.18
CA LEU A 307 -27.75 7.31 -8.06
C LEU A 307 -27.53 6.83 -6.62
N ILE A 308 -28.04 7.55 -5.61
CA ILE A 308 -27.88 7.16 -4.19
C ILE A 308 -28.35 5.72 -3.91
N PRO A 309 -29.50 5.24 -4.42
CA PRO A 309 -29.91 3.84 -4.25
C PRO A 309 -28.91 2.84 -4.83
N THR A 310 -28.36 3.11 -6.03
CA THR A 310 -27.34 2.26 -6.65
C THR A 310 -26.05 2.28 -5.85
N ILE A 311 -25.61 3.45 -5.39
CA ILE A 311 -24.43 3.58 -4.52
C ILE A 311 -24.64 2.75 -3.25
N ASN A 312 -25.79 2.92 -2.58
CA ASN A 312 -26.13 2.22 -1.35
C ASN A 312 -26.18 0.69 -1.52
N GLN A 313 -26.66 0.21 -2.66
CA GLN A 313 -26.69 -1.22 -2.99
C GLN A 313 -25.29 -1.82 -3.17
N HIS A 314 -24.31 -1.01 -3.57
CA HIS A 314 -22.96 -1.44 -3.93
C HIS A 314 -21.87 -0.89 -3.01
N LEU A 315 -22.23 -0.41 -1.81
CA LEU A 315 -21.26 0.00 -0.81
C LEU A 315 -20.36 -1.17 -0.42
N LEU A 316 -19.06 -0.93 -0.43
CA LEU A 316 -18.04 -1.92 -0.06
C LEU A 316 -17.74 -1.93 1.44
N ARG A 317 -18.12 -0.87 2.16
CA ARG A 317 -18.00 -0.73 3.61
C ARG A 317 -19.02 0.26 4.16
N ALA A 318 -19.12 0.30 5.49
CA ALA A 318 -19.90 1.33 6.18
C ALA A 318 -19.37 2.74 5.85
N VAL A 319 -20.29 3.69 5.73
CA VAL A 319 -20.01 5.11 5.57
C VAL A 319 -19.23 5.58 6.80
N ARG A 320 -18.12 6.27 6.57
CA ARG A 320 -17.23 6.72 7.64
C ARG A 320 -17.36 8.23 7.83
N VAL A 321 -17.43 8.68 9.08
CA VAL A 321 -17.29 10.10 9.40
C VAL A 321 -15.80 10.47 9.38
N LEU A 322 -15.43 11.43 8.54
CA LEU A 322 -14.05 11.92 8.45
C LEU A 322 -13.80 13.07 9.42
N ILE A 323 -14.72 14.03 9.44
CA ILE A 323 -14.70 15.17 10.36
C ILE A 323 -16.12 15.60 10.66
N ARG A 324 -16.39 15.93 11.92
CA ARG A 324 -17.66 16.49 12.38
C ARG A 324 -17.46 17.91 12.88
N ARG A 325 -18.52 18.72 12.83
CA ARG A 325 -18.49 20.13 13.27
C ARG A 325 -18.06 20.27 14.73
N SER A 326 -18.46 19.34 15.60
CA SER A 326 -18.00 19.29 17.00
C SER A 326 -16.48 19.29 17.12
N ASP A 327 -15.82 18.52 16.26
CA ASP A 327 -14.37 18.26 16.32
C ASP A 327 -13.57 19.52 15.97
N CYS A 328 -14.14 20.37 15.12
CA CYS A 328 -13.56 21.67 14.74
C CYS A 328 -13.70 22.74 15.83
N VAL A 329 -14.70 22.64 16.70
CA VAL A 329 -14.99 23.65 17.75
C VAL A 329 -14.14 23.40 19.00
N GLU A 330 -13.88 22.14 19.32
CA GLU A 330 -13.04 21.76 20.46
C GLU A 330 -11.57 22.21 20.30
N LEU A 331 -11.04 22.22 19.07
CA LEU A 331 -9.67 22.68 18.77
C LEU A 331 -9.49 24.21 18.82
N ALA A 332 -10.57 25.00 18.80
CA ALA A 332 -10.50 26.46 18.87
C ALA A 332 -10.52 27.01 20.31
N SER A 333 -10.70 26.12 21.30
CA SER A 333 -10.87 26.46 22.71
C SER A 333 -9.68 26.03 23.58
N SER A 334 -8.62 25.52 22.96
CA SER A 334 -7.34 25.08 23.55
C SER A 334 -6.20 25.80 22.84
#